data_AF-A0A0C3QNH8-F1
#
_entry.id   AF-A0A0C3QNH8-F1
#
_cell.length_a   1.000
_cell.length_b   1.000
_cell.length_c   1.000
_cell.angle_alpha   90.00
_cell.angle_beta   90.00
_cell.angle_gamma   90.00
#
_symmetry.space_group_name_H-M   'P 1'
#
loop_
_entity.id
_entity.type
_entity.pdbx_description
1 polymer ?
#
loop_
_entity_poly.entity_id
_entity_poly.type
_entity_poly.pdbx_seq_one_letter_code
_entity_poly.pdbx_strand_id
1 'polypeptide(L)'
;MFGFAKIVAAVSLAVALVGAAPTVHRRQSACFLVGKIALPAEVASSIPALVSSVTCGSTTIANTGGVPDVVSGGISYSSIDFQSSSKSPVGFALAKFKTPTDPATADLTTLQNQLNTYLAMEAGVRSTGSSILGKLKGAKFFLQFQISRVRTAKGETLGVADTVEHQLGKVLKNAVGATQAEKDAVTALSKQL
;
A
#
# COMPACT_ATOMS: atom_id res chain seq x y z
N MET A 1 -32.52 81.05 -14.45
CA MET A 1 -32.04 80.20 -15.57
C MET A 1 -30.90 79.34 -15.04
N PHE A 2 -31.05 78.01 -15.10
CA PHE A 2 -30.06 76.90 -15.04
C PHE A 2 -28.84 77.05 -14.09
N GLY A 3 -28.49 76.12 -13.19
CA GLY A 3 -28.89 74.73 -12.97
C GLY A 3 -27.75 73.98 -12.26
N PHE A 4 -28.07 72.79 -11.71
CA PHE A 4 -27.21 71.59 -11.48
C PHE A 4 -25.88 71.73 -10.72
N ALA A 5 -25.38 70.77 -9.93
CA ALA A 5 -25.85 69.54 -9.32
C ALA A 5 -24.71 69.12 -8.37
N LYS A 6 -25.03 68.50 -7.24
CA LYS A 6 -24.06 67.96 -6.29
C LYS A 6 -23.30 66.80 -6.94
N ILE A 7 -21.97 66.78 -6.84
CA ILE A 7 -21.15 65.59 -7.12
C ILE A 7 -20.31 65.30 -5.88
N VAL A 8 -20.71 64.25 -5.16
CA VAL A 8 -19.92 63.60 -4.11
C VAL A 8 -19.06 62.55 -4.80
N ALA A 9 -17.75 62.74 -4.82
CA ALA A 9 -16.81 61.75 -5.35
C ALA A 9 -16.50 60.70 -4.27
N ALA A 10 -17.02 59.49 -4.42
CA ALA A 10 -16.64 58.33 -3.63
C ALA A 10 -15.37 57.72 -4.22
N VAL A 11 -14.28 57.71 -3.44
CA VAL A 11 -13.02 57.05 -3.79
C VAL A 11 -13.10 55.59 -3.36
N SER A 12 -13.29 54.69 -4.34
CA SER A 12 -13.26 53.25 -4.11
C SER A 12 -11.82 52.73 -4.17
N LEU A 13 -11.29 52.30 -3.03
CA LEU A 13 -9.99 51.65 -2.89
C LEU A 13 -10.12 50.18 -3.35
N ALA A 14 -9.70 49.88 -4.58
CA ALA A 14 -9.66 48.50 -5.09
C ALA A 14 -8.41 47.77 -4.57
N VAL A 15 -8.60 46.92 -3.56
CA VAL A 15 -7.57 45.98 -3.10
C VAL A 15 -7.51 44.80 -4.08
N ALA A 16 -6.45 44.74 -4.88
CA ALA A 16 -6.16 43.60 -5.74
C ALA A 16 -5.54 42.47 -4.89
N LEU A 17 -6.36 41.51 -4.47
CA LEU A 17 -5.90 40.22 -3.95
C LEU A 17 -5.33 39.40 -5.11
N VAL A 18 -4.01 39.45 -5.31
CA VAL A 18 -3.30 38.48 -6.13
C VAL A 18 -3.29 37.16 -5.37
N GLY A 19 -4.30 36.32 -5.61
CA GLY A 19 -4.31 34.96 -5.11
C GLY A 19 -3.13 34.21 -5.69
N ALA A 20 -2.16 33.86 -4.84
CA ALA A 20 -1.12 32.89 -5.18
C ALA A 20 -1.83 31.57 -5.49
N ALA A 21 -2.00 31.28 -6.78
CA ALA A 21 -2.50 29.98 -7.21
C ALA A 21 -1.51 28.91 -6.70
N PRO A 22 -1.96 27.87 -5.99
CA PRO A 22 -1.07 26.78 -5.62
C PRO A 22 -0.52 26.20 -6.92
N THR A 23 0.79 26.27 -7.10
CA THR A 23 1.47 25.54 -8.17
C THR A 23 1.25 24.06 -7.89
N VAL A 24 0.24 23.47 -8.54
CA VAL A 24 0.06 22.02 -8.59
C VAL A 24 1.27 21.49 -9.36
N HIS A 25 2.37 21.27 -8.66
CA HIS A 25 3.41 20.39 -9.15
C HIS A 25 2.71 19.06 -9.37
N ARG A 26 2.47 18.73 -10.64
CA ARG A 26 2.03 17.40 -11.06
C ARG A 26 3.19 16.48 -10.69
N ARG A 27 3.28 16.07 -9.42
CA ARG A 27 4.11 14.95 -8.97
C ARG A 27 3.79 13.87 -9.98
N GLN A 28 4.82 13.41 -10.70
CA GLN A 28 4.66 12.27 -11.60
C GLN A 28 3.93 11.21 -10.81
N SER A 29 2.70 10.88 -11.24
CA SER A 29 1.89 9.88 -10.54
C SER A 29 2.70 8.60 -10.50
N ALA A 30 2.80 7.96 -9.33
CA ALA A 30 3.54 6.71 -9.20
C ALA A 30 3.11 5.74 -10.30
N CYS A 31 4.06 5.01 -10.91
CA CYS A 31 3.82 4.27 -12.16
C CYS A 31 2.71 3.21 -12.06
N PHE A 32 2.39 2.76 -10.85
CA PHE A 32 1.33 1.79 -10.55
C PHE A 32 -0.04 2.43 -10.29
N LEU A 33 -0.14 3.75 -10.19
CA LEU A 33 -1.41 4.49 -10.03
C LEU A 33 -2.00 4.83 -11.40
N VAL A 34 -2.67 3.84 -11.99
CA VAL A 34 -3.23 3.94 -13.35
C VAL A 34 -4.71 4.33 -13.39
N GLY A 35 -5.41 4.20 -12.27
CA GLY A 35 -6.84 4.52 -12.19
C GLY A 35 -7.14 5.94 -11.73
N LYS A 36 -8.43 6.24 -11.53
CA LYS A 36 -8.95 7.58 -11.21
C LYS A 36 -9.53 7.71 -9.80
N ILE A 37 -9.61 6.60 -9.06
CA ILE A 37 -10.19 6.58 -7.72
C ILE A 37 -9.19 7.15 -6.71
N ALA A 38 -9.64 8.08 -5.87
CA ALA A 38 -8.84 8.64 -4.80
C ALA A 38 -8.45 7.55 -3.78
N LEU A 39 -7.19 7.54 -3.38
CA LEU A 39 -6.69 6.60 -2.37
C LEU A 39 -7.10 7.05 -0.96
N PRO A 40 -7.40 6.11 -0.05
CA PRO A 40 -7.47 6.42 1.38
C PRO A 40 -6.16 7.05 1.87
N ALA A 41 -6.25 7.95 2.85
CA ALA A 41 -5.12 8.74 3.34
C ALA A 41 -3.94 7.87 3.80
N GLU A 42 -4.23 6.73 4.43
CA GLU A 42 -3.23 5.78 4.94
C GLU A 42 -2.44 5.09 3.83
N VAL A 43 -3.04 4.94 2.64
CA VAL A 43 -2.35 4.40 1.46
C VAL A 43 -1.60 5.52 0.75
N ALA A 44 -2.24 6.69 0.59
CA ALA A 44 -1.65 7.85 -0.06
C ALA A 44 -0.35 8.32 0.62
N SER A 45 -0.29 8.27 1.96
CA SER A 45 0.90 8.66 2.73
C SER A 45 2.11 7.75 2.50
N SER A 46 1.90 6.50 2.07
CA SER A 46 2.97 5.55 1.78
C SER A 46 3.59 5.72 0.38
N ILE A 47 2.89 6.38 -0.54
CA ILE A 47 3.29 6.51 -1.96
C ILE A 47 4.68 7.11 -2.14
N PRO A 48 5.08 8.20 -1.44
CA PRO A 48 6.39 8.80 -1.65
C PRO A 48 7.55 7.83 -1.39
N ALA A 49 7.42 6.95 -0.39
CA ALA A 49 8.42 5.93 -0.06
C ALA A 49 8.42 4.75 -1.06
N LEU A 50 7.26 4.45 -1.65
CA LEU A 50 7.17 3.41 -2.68
C LEU A 50 7.76 3.88 -4.01
N VAL A 51 7.57 5.15 -4.39
CA VAL A 51 8.10 5.69 -5.66
C VAL A 51 9.63 5.62 -5.72
N SER A 52 10.33 5.73 -4.60
CA SER A 52 11.79 5.61 -4.57
C SER A 52 12.31 4.17 -4.64
N SER A 53 11.45 3.17 -4.42
CA SER A 53 11.85 1.76 -4.25
C SER A 53 11.11 0.79 -5.18
N VAL A 54 10.16 1.29 -5.97
CA VAL A 54 9.31 0.49 -6.86
C VAL A 54 9.35 1.06 -8.27
N THR A 55 9.63 0.19 -9.23
CA THR A 55 9.50 0.45 -10.67
C THR A 55 8.35 -0.37 -11.24
N CYS A 56 7.87 -0.01 -12.44
CA CYS A 56 6.86 -0.78 -13.15
C CYS A 56 7.45 -1.40 -14.41
N GLY A 57 7.12 -2.68 -14.64
CA GLY A 57 7.40 -3.39 -15.88
C GLY A 57 6.39 -3.07 -16.98
N SER A 58 6.56 -3.73 -18.12
CA SER A 58 5.69 -3.56 -19.30
C SER A 58 4.44 -4.45 -19.28
N THR A 59 4.41 -5.47 -18.42
CA THR A 59 3.30 -6.44 -18.36
C THR A 59 2.22 -5.94 -17.43
N THR A 60 0.95 -6.09 -17.81
CA THR A 60 -0.19 -5.80 -16.95
C THR A 60 -0.60 -7.03 -16.15
N ILE A 61 -0.84 -6.86 -14.85
CA ILE A 61 -1.29 -7.95 -13.98
C ILE A 61 -2.79 -8.18 -14.15
N ALA A 62 -3.19 -9.42 -14.36
CA ALA A 62 -4.59 -9.80 -14.54
C ALA A 62 -5.45 -9.42 -13.32
N ASN A 63 -6.72 -9.07 -13.58
CA ASN A 63 -7.72 -8.72 -12.57
C ASN A 63 -7.39 -7.51 -11.69
N THR A 64 -6.42 -6.67 -12.06
CA THR A 64 -6.05 -5.47 -11.30
C THR A 64 -6.67 -4.18 -11.86
N GLY A 65 -7.38 -4.25 -12.98
CA GLY A 65 -7.91 -3.08 -13.67
C GLY A 65 -6.82 -2.28 -14.42
N GLY A 66 -5.72 -2.92 -14.81
CA GLY A 66 -4.67 -2.32 -15.63
C GLY A 66 -3.37 -1.99 -14.90
N VAL A 67 -3.20 -2.44 -13.65
CA VAL A 67 -1.98 -2.15 -12.90
C VAL A 67 -0.80 -2.90 -13.54
N PRO A 68 0.30 -2.21 -13.87
CA PRO A 68 1.49 -2.86 -14.39
C PRO A 68 2.13 -3.74 -13.32
N ASP A 69 2.95 -4.69 -13.75
CA ASP A 69 3.77 -5.50 -12.86
C ASP A 69 4.74 -4.59 -12.12
N VAL A 70 4.67 -4.59 -10.79
CA VAL A 70 5.51 -3.73 -9.94
C VAL A 70 6.71 -4.51 -9.45
N VAL A 71 7.86 -3.86 -9.36
CA VAL A 71 9.14 -4.49 -9.02
C VAL A 71 9.80 -3.70 -7.89
N SER A 72 10.17 -4.38 -6.81
CA SER A 72 10.97 -3.81 -5.72
C SER A 72 12.12 -4.75 -5.38
N GLY A 73 13.35 -4.22 -5.30
CA GLY A 73 14.54 -5.03 -4.99
C GLY A 73 14.74 -6.23 -5.92
N GLY A 74 14.37 -6.12 -7.20
CA GLY A 74 14.42 -7.21 -8.17
C GLY A 74 13.26 -8.22 -8.10
N ILE A 75 12.29 -8.03 -7.20
CA ILE A 75 11.14 -8.93 -7.02
C ILE A 75 9.91 -8.33 -7.70
N SER A 76 9.50 -8.92 -8.83
CA SER A 76 8.26 -8.55 -9.51
C SER A 76 7.03 -9.11 -8.81
N TYR A 77 5.89 -8.42 -8.89
CA TYR A 77 4.62 -8.91 -8.38
C TYR A 77 4.23 -10.22 -9.07
N SER A 78 4.41 -10.32 -10.40
CA SER A 78 4.16 -11.55 -11.16
C SER A 78 4.89 -12.79 -10.60
N SER A 79 6.10 -12.63 -10.02
CA SER A 79 6.86 -13.73 -9.42
C SER A 79 6.34 -14.17 -8.04
N ILE A 80 5.49 -13.34 -7.42
CA ILE A 80 4.89 -13.53 -6.10
C ILE A 80 3.36 -13.35 -6.15
N ASP A 81 2.73 -13.52 -7.31
CA ASP A 81 1.29 -13.30 -7.47
C ASP A 81 0.51 -14.50 -6.92
N PHE A 82 -0.32 -14.26 -5.91
CA PHE A 82 -1.16 -15.30 -5.32
C PHE A 82 -2.15 -15.90 -6.34
N GLN A 83 -2.49 -15.17 -7.40
CA GLN A 83 -3.40 -15.63 -8.45
C GLN A 83 -2.81 -16.78 -9.27
N SER A 84 -1.49 -16.97 -9.26
CA SER A 84 -0.84 -18.09 -9.96
C SER A 84 -0.96 -19.43 -9.21
N SER A 85 -1.69 -19.45 -8.08
CA SER A 85 -1.83 -20.60 -7.19
C SER A 85 -3.30 -20.95 -6.99
N SER A 86 -3.59 -22.23 -6.83
CA SER A 86 -4.92 -22.74 -6.46
C SER A 86 -5.24 -22.60 -4.96
N LYS A 87 -4.27 -22.20 -4.13
CA LYS A 87 -4.45 -21.97 -2.68
C LYS A 87 -5.20 -20.67 -2.40
N SER A 88 -5.68 -20.52 -1.17
CA SER A 88 -6.12 -19.21 -0.67
C SER A 88 -4.94 -18.21 -0.69
N PRO A 89 -5.18 -16.89 -0.69
CA PRO A 89 -4.07 -15.92 -0.62
C PRO A 89 -3.17 -16.11 0.60
N VAL A 90 -3.73 -16.51 1.75
CA VAL A 90 -2.96 -16.85 2.95
C VAL A 90 -2.20 -18.17 2.78
N GLY A 91 -2.83 -19.19 2.19
CA GLY A 91 -2.16 -20.46 1.87
C GLY A 91 -1.00 -20.30 0.89
N PHE A 92 -1.18 -19.45 -0.12
CA PHE A 92 -0.09 -19.03 -1.01
C PHE A 92 1.02 -18.34 -0.22
N ALA A 93 0.67 -17.37 0.63
CA ALA A 93 1.64 -16.62 1.41
C ALA A 93 2.45 -17.51 2.37
N LEU A 94 1.79 -18.47 3.05
CA LEU A 94 2.44 -19.50 3.87
C LEU A 94 3.46 -20.33 3.07
N ALA A 95 3.14 -20.67 1.83
CA ALA A 95 4.04 -21.45 0.98
C ALA A 95 5.19 -20.62 0.42
N LYS A 96 4.94 -19.34 0.07
CA LYS A 96 5.86 -18.48 -0.67
C LYS A 96 6.80 -17.67 0.22
N PHE A 97 6.32 -17.13 1.33
CA PHE A 97 7.06 -16.19 2.19
C PHE A 97 7.50 -16.86 3.49
N LYS A 98 8.23 -17.97 3.35
CA LYS A 98 8.76 -18.73 4.49
C LYS A 98 9.92 -17.97 5.14
N THR A 99 9.94 -17.96 6.47
CA THR A 99 11.10 -17.54 7.26
C THR A 99 11.85 -18.78 7.77
N PRO A 100 13.14 -18.65 8.15
CA PRO A 100 13.85 -19.68 8.90
C PRO A 100 13.14 -20.01 10.22
N THR A 101 13.53 -21.14 10.84
CA THR A 101 13.02 -21.57 12.15
C THR A 101 13.32 -20.55 13.24
N ASP A 102 14.50 -19.94 13.20
CA ASP A 102 14.84 -18.76 13.99
C ASP A 102 14.55 -17.48 13.16
N PRO A 103 13.47 -16.74 13.44
CA PRO A 103 13.11 -15.55 12.68
C PRO A 103 14.16 -14.44 12.74
N ALA A 104 15.03 -14.39 13.76
CA ALA A 104 16.08 -13.37 13.86
C ALA A 104 17.08 -13.45 12.68
N THR A 105 17.22 -14.64 12.08
CA THR A 105 18.09 -14.91 10.92
C THR A 105 17.46 -14.61 9.58
N ALA A 106 16.17 -14.24 9.54
CA ALA A 106 15.48 -13.96 8.29
C ALA A 106 16.03 -12.70 7.59
N ASP A 107 16.02 -12.74 6.26
CA ASP A 107 16.34 -11.59 5.43
C ASP A 107 15.18 -10.57 5.42
N LEU A 108 15.30 -9.59 6.31
CA LEU A 108 14.34 -8.50 6.46
C LEU A 108 14.26 -7.62 5.21
N THR A 109 15.36 -7.47 4.45
CA THR A 109 15.37 -6.68 3.21
C THR A 109 14.54 -7.37 2.15
N THR A 110 14.71 -8.69 1.98
CA THR A 110 13.88 -9.48 1.06
C THR A 110 12.40 -9.40 1.44
N LEU A 111 12.04 -9.58 2.71
CA LEU A 111 10.66 -9.45 3.17
C LEU A 111 10.08 -8.05 2.92
N GLN A 112 10.88 -7.01 3.15
CA GLN A 112 10.46 -5.63 2.92
C GLN A 112 10.24 -5.33 1.43
N ASN A 113 11.10 -5.85 0.55
CA ASN A 113 10.94 -5.71 -0.90
C ASN A 113 9.67 -6.43 -1.38
N GLN A 114 9.41 -7.65 -0.89
CA GLN A 114 8.16 -8.36 -1.16
C GLN A 114 6.94 -7.56 -0.67
N LEU A 115 7.01 -6.96 0.53
CA LEU A 115 5.94 -6.11 1.05
C LEU A 115 5.74 -4.85 0.20
N ASN A 116 6.82 -4.18 -0.22
CA ASN A 116 6.75 -2.99 -1.09
C ASN A 116 6.06 -3.31 -2.41
N THR A 117 6.38 -4.45 -3.02
CA THR A 117 5.70 -4.97 -4.22
C THR A 117 4.19 -5.13 -3.99
N TYR A 118 3.77 -5.69 -2.85
CA TYR A 118 2.35 -5.80 -2.51
C TYR A 118 1.67 -4.46 -2.16
N LEU A 119 2.37 -3.53 -1.51
CA LEU A 119 1.86 -2.20 -1.18
C LEU A 119 1.63 -1.35 -2.44
N ALA A 120 2.57 -1.38 -3.38
CA ALA A 120 2.42 -0.72 -4.68
C ALA A 120 1.27 -1.32 -5.48
N MET A 121 1.14 -2.66 -5.51
CA MET A 121 0.01 -3.33 -6.14
C MET A 121 -1.33 -2.95 -5.48
N GLU A 122 -1.39 -2.86 -4.15
CA GLU A 122 -2.61 -2.44 -3.44
C GLU A 122 -3.00 -1.01 -3.82
N ALA A 123 -2.04 -0.09 -3.85
CA ALA A 123 -2.28 1.29 -4.25
C ALA A 123 -2.82 1.37 -5.69
N GLY A 124 -2.22 0.60 -6.61
CA GLY A 124 -2.71 0.50 -7.98
C GLY A 124 -4.13 -0.04 -8.06
N VAL A 125 -4.39 -1.20 -7.44
CA VAL A 125 -5.71 -1.85 -7.42
C VAL A 125 -6.79 -0.94 -6.82
N ARG A 126 -6.45 -0.16 -5.79
CA ARG A 126 -7.38 0.83 -5.20
C ARG A 126 -7.66 1.97 -6.15
N SER A 127 -6.67 2.44 -6.91
CA SER A 127 -6.87 3.51 -7.89
C SER A 127 -7.82 3.09 -9.02
N THR A 128 -7.86 1.80 -9.37
CA THR A 128 -8.71 1.26 -10.44
C THR A 128 -10.09 0.81 -9.96
N GLY A 129 -10.25 0.55 -8.66
CA GLY A 129 -11.50 0.01 -8.09
C GLY A 129 -11.68 -1.49 -8.33
N SER A 130 -10.61 -2.21 -8.64
CA SER A 130 -10.70 -3.66 -8.86
C SER A 130 -11.15 -4.42 -7.60
N SER A 131 -11.94 -5.46 -7.81
CA SER A 131 -12.48 -6.34 -6.76
C SER A 131 -11.44 -7.28 -6.14
N ILE A 132 -10.23 -7.39 -6.70
CA ILE A 132 -9.18 -8.27 -6.19
C ILE A 132 -8.63 -7.83 -4.82
N LEU A 133 -8.89 -6.59 -4.42
CA LEU A 133 -8.35 -5.96 -3.20
C LEU A 133 -8.51 -6.82 -1.94
N GLY A 134 -9.66 -7.49 -1.78
CA GLY A 134 -9.93 -8.34 -0.62
C GLY A 134 -8.97 -9.52 -0.51
N LYS A 135 -8.63 -10.15 -1.63
CA LYS A 135 -7.70 -11.28 -1.69
C LYS A 135 -6.24 -10.84 -1.58
N LEU A 136 -5.87 -9.73 -2.26
CA LEU A 136 -4.54 -9.14 -2.22
C LEU A 136 -4.08 -8.83 -0.77
N LYS A 137 -5.01 -8.33 0.05
CA LYS A 137 -4.76 -8.01 1.45
C LYS A 137 -4.30 -9.20 2.29
N GLY A 138 -4.77 -10.42 2.00
CA GLY A 138 -4.40 -11.61 2.77
C GLY A 138 -2.89 -11.88 2.73
N ALA A 139 -2.31 -11.88 1.53
CA ALA A 139 -0.86 -12.08 1.35
C ALA A 139 -0.04 -10.88 1.85
N LYS A 140 -0.51 -9.65 1.63
CA LYS A 140 0.15 -8.45 2.15
C LYS A 140 0.24 -8.45 3.68
N PHE A 141 -0.88 -8.69 4.39
CA PHE A 141 -0.86 -8.72 5.85
C PHE A 141 -0.01 -9.87 6.37
N PHE A 142 0.10 -10.99 5.65
CA PHE A 142 1.01 -12.07 6.02
C PHE A 142 2.47 -11.62 5.98
N LEU A 143 2.89 -10.87 4.95
CA LEU A 143 4.23 -10.27 4.90
C LEU A 143 4.49 -9.31 6.05
N GLN A 144 3.52 -8.44 6.39
CA GLN A 144 3.62 -7.54 7.54
C GLN A 144 3.76 -8.32 8.86
N PHE A 145 3.01 -9.41 9.01
CA PHE A 145 3.12 -10.33 10.13
C PHE A 145 4.50 -10.99 10.22
N GLN A 146 5.06 -11.47 9.10
CA GLN A 146 6.41 -12.03 9.08
C GLN A 146 7.47 -11.00 9.49
N ILE A 147 7.39 -9.78 8.94
CA ILE A 147 8.29 -8.68 9.30
C ILE A 147 8.21 -8.38 10.80
N SER A 148 7.00 -8.38 11.37
CA SER A 148 6.81 -8.15 12.80
C SER A 148 7.48 -9.24 13.64
N ARG A 149 7.32 -10.50 13.26
CA ARG A 149 8.01 -11.63 13.93
C ARG A 149 9.52 -11.46 13.90
N VAL A 150 10.07 -11.17 12.72
CA VAL A 150 11.52 -10.99 12.53
C VAL A 150 12.06 -9.81 13.35
N ARG A 151 11.34 -8.69 13.41
CA ARG A 151 11.78 -7.54 14.20
C ARG A 151 11.70 -7.82 15.71
N THR A 152 10.64 -8.49 16.17
CA THR A 152 10.54 -8.94 17.56
C THR A 152 11.67 -9.91 17.92
N ALA A 153 11.99 -10.87 17.05
CA ALA A 153 13.11 -11.80 17.19
C ALA A 153 14.46 -11.09 17.38
N LYS A 154 14.65 -9.99 16.64
CA LYS A 154 15.85 -9.14 16.71
C LYS A 154 15.88 -8.23 17.94
N GLY A 155 14.87 -8.29 18.81
CA GLY A 155 14.77 -7.45 20.01
C GLY A 155 14.29 -6.03 19.74
N GLU A 156 13.72 -5.73 18.58
CA GLU A 156 13.18 -4.40 18.28
C GLU A 156 11.88 -4.14 19.07
N THR A 157 11.76 -2.94 19.64
CA THR A 157 10.49 -2.48 20.22
C THR A 157 9.57 -1.98 19.13
N LEU A 158 8.39 -2.58 19.01
CA LEU A 158 7.42 -2.27 17.94
C LEU A 158 6.30 -1.37 18.44
N GLY A 159 5.80 -0.50 17.55
CA GLY A 159 4.55 0.22 17.79
C GLY A 159 3.36 -0.73 17.85
N VAL A 160 2.27 -0.30 18.50
CA VAL A 160 1.07 -1.14 18.72
C VAL A 160 0.52 -1.74 17.42
N ALA A 161 0.51 -0.96 16.33
CA ALA A 161 0.05 -1.40 15.02
C ALA A 161 1.00 -2.37 14.30
N ASP A 162 2.25 -2.48 14.76
CA ASP A 162 3.30 -3.32 14.16
C ASP A 162 3.58 -4.56 15.00
N THR A 163 2.86 -4.79 16.10
CA THR A 163 3.05 -6.00 16.91
C THR A 163 2.64 -7.26 16.14
N VAL A 164 3.29 -8.38 16.47
CA VAL A 164 2.97 -9.70 15.91
C VAL A 164 1.49 -10.05 16.11
N GLU A 165 0.94 -9.74 17.27
CA GLU A 165 -0.48 -10.00 17.58
C GLU A 165 -1.42 -9.13 16.74
N HIS A 166 -1.13 -7.84 16.60
CA HIS A 166 -1.93 -6.96 15.76
C HIS A 166 -1.92 -7.46 14.31
N GLN A 167 -0.74 -7.76 13.76
CA GLN A 167 -0.62 -8.22 12.38
C GLN A 167 -1.24 -9.61 12.18
N LEU A 168 -1.15 -10.53 13.14
CA LEU A 168 -1.88 -11.80 13.11
C LEU A 168 -3.39 -11.56 12.98
N GLY A 169 -3.95 -10.66 13.79
CA GLY A 169 -5.37 -10.28 13.71
C GLY A 169 -5.75 -9.75 12.33
N LYS A 170 -4.85 -8.97 11.70
CA LYS A 170 -5.04 -8.48 10.32
C LYS A 170 -5.03 -9.62 9.31
N VAL A 171 -4.12 -10.59 9.43
CA VAL A 171 -4.08 -11.78 8.55
C VAL A 171 -5.39 -12.55 8.66
N LEU A 172 -5.81 -12.91 9.88
CA LEU A 172 -7.01 -13.72 10.11
C LEU A 172 -8.28 -13.03 9.62
N LYS A 173 -8.40 -11.71 9.83
CA LYS A 173 -9.53 -10.91 9.32
C LYS A 173 -9.60 -10.85 7.78
N ASN A 174 -8.46 -11.01 7.10
CA ASN A 174 -8.37 -10.94 5.63
C ASN A 174 -8.04 -12.30 4.99
N ALA A 175 -8.26 -13.40 5.71
CA ALA A 175 -7.99 -14.76 5.27
C ALA A 175 -9.10 -15.29 4.33
N VAL A 176 -9.40 -14.53 3.26
CA VAL A 176 -10.47 -14.85 2.30
C VAL A 176 -10.21 -16.19 1.63
N GLY A 177 -11.15 -17.13 1.78
CA GLY A 177 -11.04 -18.48 1.22
C GLY A 177 -10.02 -19.38 1.93
N ALA A 178 -9.44 -18.95 3.05
CA ALA A 178 -8.49 -19.76 3.79
C ALA A 178 -9.19 -20.87 4.59
N THR A 179 -8.60 -22.07 4.56
CA THR A 179 -9.05 -23.20 5.38
C THR A 179 -8.72 -22.97 6.86
N GLN A 180 -9.34 -23.73 7.75
CA GLN A 180 -9.00 -23.67 9.17
C GLN A 180 -7.53 -24.07 9.40
N ALA A 181 -7.05 -25.10 8.71
CA ALA A 181 -5.65 -25.53 8.79
C ALA A 181 -4.65 -24.43 8.38
N GLU A 182 -4.99 -23.62 7.36
CA GLU A 182 -4.16 -22.47 6.98
C GLU A 182 -4.16 -21.39 8.08
N LYS A 183 -5.31 -21.09 8.69
CA LYS A 183 -5.40 -20.13 9.80
C LYS A 183 -4.64 -20.61 11.04
N ASP A 184 -4.73 -21.90 11.36
CA ASP A 184 -4.02 -22.53 12.47
C ASP A 184 -2.51 -22.48 12.21
N ALA A 185 -2.06 -22.72 10.98
CA ALA A 185 -0.66 -22.59 10.59
C ALA A 185 -0.12 -21.18 10.78
N VAL A 186 -0.87 -20.13 10.37
CA VAL A 186 -0.46 -18.73 10.65
C VAL A 186 -0.41 -18.46 12.15
N THR A 187 -1.41 -18.94 12.89
CA THR A 187 -1.48 -18.75 14.36
C THR A 187 -0.33 -19.47 15.08
N ALA A 188 0.10 -20.63 14.59
CA ALA A 188 1.26 -21.32 15.14
C ALA A 188 2.56 -20.54 14.94
N LEU A 189 2.71 -19.85 13.79
CA LEU A 189 3.88 -19.02 13.52
C LEU A 189 4.01 -17.84 14.48
N SER A 190 2.91 -17.31 15.04
CA SER A 190 2.98 -16.16 15.96
C SER A 190 3.70 -16.48 17.27
N LYS A 191 3.87 -17.77 17.58
CA LYS A 191 4.55 -18.29 18.77
C LYS A 191 6.05 -18.53 18.53
N GLN A 192 6.51 -18.40 17.29
CA GLN A 192 7.90 -18.54 16.90
C GLN A 192 8.46 -17.13 16.67
N LEU A 193 9.18 -16.62 17.67
CA LEU A 193 9.82 -15.30 17.70
C LEU A 193 11.30 -15.50 17.86
#